data_AF-A0A0A6UG30-F1
#
_entry.id   AF-A0A0A6UG30-F1
#
_cell.length_a   1.000
_cell.length_b   1.000
_cell.length_c   1.000
_cell.angle_alpha   90.00
_cell.angle_beta   90.00
_cell.angle_gamma   90.00
#
_symmetry.space_group_name_H-M   'P 1'
#
loop_
_entity.id
_entity.type
_entity.pdbx_description
1 polymer ?
#
loop_
_entity_poly.entity_id
_entity_poly.type
_entity_poly.pdbx_seq_one_letter_code
_entity_poly.pdbx_strand_id
1 'polypeptide(L)'
;MALSGEDVTQEVTLMMVLLVATLGLVVAAALAFWPSWKQPAEQGRSTRSRSGMSGHAEPRAPLSLEGVLVTQLIAGEISRPQYLRALEQLAARDEQRHPLALPD
;
A
#
# COMPACT_ATOMS: atom_id res chain seq x y z
N MET A 1 14.22 -48.21 23.91
CA MET A 1 13.38 -47.07 23.50
C MET A 1 14.18 -46.23 22.51
N ALA A 2 14.26 -46.70 21.26
CA ALA A 2 14.81 -45.91 20.17
C ALA A 2 13.62 -45.11 19.63
N LEU A 3 13.54 -43.82 19.97
CA LEU A 3 12.63 -42.91 19.29
C LEU A 3 13.07 -42.89 17.83
N SER A 4 12.14 -43.28 16.96
CA SER A 4 12.45 -43.72 15.61
C SER A 4 13.00 -42.53 14.83
N GLY A 5 14.05 -42.72 14.03
CA GLY A 5 14.53 -41.66 13.14
C GLY A 5 13.43 -41.16 12.18
N GLU A 6 12.37 -41.95 12.02
CA GLU A 6 11.13 -41.63 11.32
C GLU A 6 10.30 -40.54 12.02
N ASP A 7 10.29 -40.47 13.36
CA ASP A 7 9.59 -39.41 14.10
C ASP A 7 10.25 -38.06 13.82
N VAL A 8 11.59 -38.02 13.81
CA VAL A 8 12.36 -36.79 13.57
C VAL A 8 12.21 -36.33 12.12
N THR A 9 12.26 -37.24 11.15
CA THR A 9 12.03 -36.87 9.74
C THR A 9 10.58 -36.47 9.51
N GLN A 10 9.61 -37.07 10.20
CA GLN A 10 8.21 -36.68 10.14
C GLN A 10 7.99 -35.28 10.73
N GLU A 11 8.60 -34.96 11.87
CA GLU A 11 8.55 -33.61 12.46
C GLU A 11 9.14 -32.57 11.52
N VAL A 12 10.35 -32.81 11.00
CA VAL A 12 11.01 -31.89 10.06
C VAL A 12 10.20 -31.74 8.77
N THR A 13 9.65 -32.84 8.25
CA THR A 13 8.79 -32.82 7.06
C THR A 13 7.53 -32.01 7.33
N LEU A 14 6.88 -32.21 8.48
CA LEU A 14 5.68 -31.47 8.87
C LEU A 14 5.98 -29.98 9.09
N MET A 15 7.11 -29.64 9.70
CA MET A 15 7.58 -28.26 9.85
C MET A 15 7.89 -27.61 8.49
N MET A 16 8.55 -28.31 7.57
CA MET A 16 8.82 -27.84 6.22
C MET A 16 7.52 -27.61 5.42
N VAL A 17 6.57 -28.56 5.49
CA VAL A 17 5.26 -28.44 4.84
C VAL A 17 4.49 -27.26 5.40
N LEU A 18 4.43 -27.10 6.73
CA LEU A 18 3.81 -25.94 7.36
C LEU A 18 4.46 -24.63 6.95
N LEU A 19 5.80 -24.58 6.88
CA LEU A 19 6.53 -23.39 6.43
C LEU A 19 6.19 -23.05 4.99
N VAL A 20 6.21 -24.03 4.07
CA VAL A 20 5.87 -23.81 2.67
C VAL A 20 4.40 -23.41 2.50
N ALA A 21 3.49 -24.06 3.24
CA ALA A 21 2.06 -23.74 3.21
C ALA A 21 1.77 -22.33 3.72
N THR A 22 2.40 -21.93 4.84
CA THR A 22 2.25 -20.58 5.40
C THR A 22 2.86 -19.53 4.49
N LEU A 23 4.05 -19.77 3.93
CA LEU A 23 4.69 -18.86 2.98
C LEU A 23 3.82 -18.70 1.71
N GLY A 24 3.31 -19.81 1.19
CA GLY A 24 2.38 -19.82 0.05
C GLY A 24 1.08 -19.08 0.36
N LEU A 25 0.51 -19.26 1.56
CA LEU A 25 -0.68 -18.54 2.00
C LEU A 25 -0.42 -17.03 2.12
N VAL A 26 0.72 -16.62 2.67
CA VAL A 26 1.10 -15.20 2.76
C VAL A 26 1.26 -14.60 1.37
N VAL A 27 1.91 -15.29 0.44
CA VAL A 27 2.04 -14.86 -0.96
C VAL A 27 0.68 -14.79 -1.65
N ALA A 28 -0.17 -15.80 -1.47
CA ALA A 28 -1.53 -15.81 -2.03
C ALA A 28 -2.40 -14.70 -1.45
N ALA A 29 -2.32 -14.44 -0.15
CA ALA A 29 -3.02 -13.36 0.51
C ALA A 29 -2.52 -11.99 0.03
N ALA A 30 -1.20 -11.81 -0.07
CA ALA A 30 -0.60 -10.61 -0.65
C ALA A 30 -1.09 -10.39 -2.09
N LEU A 31 -1.07 -11.44 -2.92
CA LEU A 31 -1.56 -11.38 -4.31
C LEU A 31 -3.07 -11.17 -4.43
N ALA A 32 -3.87 -11.69 -3.50
CA ALA A 32 -5.32 -11.46 -3.45
C ALA A 32 -5.66 -10.03 -2.99
N PHE A 33 -4.83 -9.45 -2.11
CA PHE A 33 -4.94 -8.06 -1.69
C PHE A 33 -4.29 -7.07 -2.69
N TRP A 34 -3.54 -7.57 -3.66
CA TRP A 34 -2.80 -6.79 -4.65
C TRP A 34 -3.57 -6.26 -5.88
N PRO A 35 -4.80 -6.67 -6.27
CA PRO A 35 -5.40 -6.15 -7.51
C PRO A 35 -6.82 -5.63 -7.34
N SER A 36 -7.10 -4.80 -6.32
CA SER A 36 -8.27 -3.91 -6.34
C SER A 36 -7.94 -2.47 -6.74
N TRP A 37 -6.65 -2.10 -6.82
CA TRP A 37 -6.22 -0.75 -7.23
C TRP A 37 -5.85 -0.64 -8.70
N LYS A 38 -5.91 -1.75 -9.45
CA LYS A 38 -5.72 -1.78 -10.89
C LYS A 38 -7.05 -2.11 -11.59
N GLN A 39 -7.96 -1.15 -11.65
CA GLN A 39 -8.97 -1.14 -12.72
C GLN A 39 -8.68 0.01 -13.68
N PRO A 40 -8.02 -0.26 -14.82
CA PRO A 40 -8.03 0.60 -15.98
C PRO A 40 -9.28 0.30 -16.83
N ALA A 41 -10.17 1.28 -16.96
CA ALA A 41 -11.19 1.39 -18.02
C ALA A 41 -11.60 2.87 -18.06
N GLU A 42 -11.12 3.69 -18.98
CA GLU A 42 -11.55 3.79 -20.38
C GLU A 42 -13.07 3.63 -20.58
N GLN A 43 -13.64 4.58 -21.34
CA GLN A 43 -15.04 4.72 -21.79
C GLN A 43 -15.96 5.36 -20.74
N GLY A 44 -16.58 6.51 -20.99
CA GLY A 44 -16.84 7.16 -22.25
C GLY A 44 -18.21 7.82 -22.14
N ARG A 45 -18.20 9.16 -22.12
CA ARG A 45 -19.31 10.03 -22.52
C ARG A 45 -20.61 10.01 -21.69
N SER A 46 -20.84 11.16 -21.06
CA SER A 46 -22.11 11.90 -21.04
C SER A 46 -23.38 11.15 -20.61
N THR A 47 -23.93 11.52 -19.46
CA THR A 47 -25.12 12.40 -19.42
C THR A 47 -25.47 12.78 -17.99
N ARG A 48 -25.65 14.10 -17.82
CA ARG A 48 -26.28 14.76 -16.68
C ARG A 48 -27.61 14.07 -16.35
N SER A 49 -27.73 13.41 -15.19
CA SER A 49 -29.04 13.19 -14.56
C SER A 49 -28.94 13.07 -13.04
N ARG A 50 -29.27 14.21 -12.44
CA ARG A 50 -29.94 14.46 -11.16
C ARG A 50 -30.46 13.22 -10.40
N SER A 51 -30.26 13.27 -9.07
CA SER A 51 -31.13 12.74 -8.01
C SER A 51 -30.60 11.55 -7.22
N GLY A 52 -30.44 11.78 -5.91
CA GLY A 52 -30.84 10.80 -4.90
C GLY A 52 -29.71 10.04 -4.24
N MET A 53 -29.46 10.41 -2.98
CA MET A 53 -29.33 9.47 -1.87
C MET A 53 -28.30 8.35 -2.04
N SER A 54 -27.09 8.56 -1.51
CA SER A 54 -26.26 7.59 -0.80
C SER A 54 -24.97 8.28 -0.42
N GLY A 55 -24.80 8.60 0.87
CA GLY A 55 -23.51 9.00 1.42
C GLY A 55 -22.54 7.81 1.35
N HIS A 56 -22.00 7.54 0.17
CA HIS A 56 -20.77 6.78 0.05
C HIS A 56 -19.64 7.75 0.35
N ALA A 57 -19.00 7.52 1.49
CA ALA A 57 -17.79 8.21 1.90
C ALA A 57 -16.83 8.18 0.72
N GLU A 58 -16.67 9.34 0.11
CA GLU A 58 -15.69 9.64 -0.91
C GLU A 58 -14.34 9.12 -0.38
N PRO A 59 -13.71 8.10 -0.99
CA PRO A 59 -12.33 7.81 -0.67
C PRO A 59 -11.58 9.02 -1.21
N ARG A 60 -11.29 9.98 -0.33
CA ARG A 60 -10.52 11.17 -0.67
C ARG A 60 -9.24 10.69 -1.31
N ALA A 61 -9.15 10.81 -2.63
CA ALA A 61 -7.88 10.80 -3.31
C ALA A 61 -6.96 11.74 -2.51
N PRO A 62 -5.68 11.39 -2.31
CA PRO A 62 -4.76 12.34 -1.69
C PRO A 62 -4.78 13.60 -2.56
N LEU A 63 -5.48 14.64 -2.09
CA LEU A 63 -5.64 15.91 -2.79
C LEU A 63 -4.31 16.69 -2.85
N SER A 64 -3.29 16.19 -2.15
CA SER A 64 -1.95 16.75 -2.09
C SER A 64 -0.88 15.70 -2.37
N LEU A 65 0.24 16.18 -2.90
CA LEU A 65 1.47 15.44 -3.16
C LEU A 65 2.04 14.83 -1.86
N GLU A 66 1.86 15.47 -0.69
CA GLU A 66 2.21 14.88 0.60
C GLU A 66 1.40 13.61 0.89
N GLY A 67 0.09 13.62 0.56
CA GLY A 67 -0.79 12.48 0.78
C GLY A 67 -0.38 11.27 -0.05
N VAL A 68 0.11 11.48 -1.27
CA VAL A 68 0.67 10.42 -2.12
C VAL A 68 1.91 9.78 -1.45
N LEU A 69 2.84 10.59 -0.94
CA LEU A 69 4.04 10.10 -0.25
C LEU A 69 3.71 9.29 1.00
N VAL A 70 2.71 9.71 1.78
CA VAL A 70 2.24 8.95 2.95
C VAL A 70 1.62 7.61 2.53
N THR A 71 0.83 7.62 1.44
CA THR A 71 0.21 6.39 0.92
C THR A 71 1.29 5.40 0.45
N GLN A 72 2.34 5.87 -0.21
CA GLN A 72 3.48 5.04 -0.63
C GLN A 72 4.29 4.49 0.56
N LEU A 73 4.44 5.26 1.63
CA LEU A 73 5.12 4.80 2.85
C LEU A 73 4.31 3.69 3.55
N ILE A 74 2.99 3.85 3.65
CA ILE A 74 2.08 2.85 4.23
C ILE A 74 2.04 1.59 3.36
N ALA A 75 2.05 1.76 2.03
CA ALA A 75 2.12 0.66 1.07
C ALA A 75 3.49 -0.04 1.04
N GLY A 76 4.51 0.53 1.71
CA GLY A 76 5.87 -0.01 1.72
C GLY A 76 6.63 0.18 0.40
N GLU A 77 6.10 0.97 -0.53
CA GLU A 77 6.74 1.29 -1.81
C GLU A 77 7.96 2.21 -1.63
N ILE A 78 7.94 3.02 -0.57
CA ILE A 78 9.06 3.85 -0.14
C ILE A 78 9.40 3.59 1.32
N SER A 79 10.68 3.68 1.62
CA SER A 79 11.18 3.58 2.99
C SER A 79 11.08 4.93 3.73
N ARG A 80 11.07 4.88 5.07
CA ARG A 80 11.07 6.09 5.92
C ARG A 80 12.14 7.14 5.55
N PRO A 81 13.42 6.80 5.30
CA PRO A 81 14.39 7.80 4.87
C PRO A 81 14.10 8.40 3.49
N GLN A 82 13.51 7.64 2.57
CA GLN A 82 13.09 8.15 1.25
C GLN A 82 11.91 9.11 1.37
N TYR A 83 10.94 8.81 2.25
CA TYR A 83 9.83 9.71 2.56
C TYR A 83 10.33 11.07 3.06
N LEU A 84 11.24 11.07 4.05
CA LEU A 84 11.76 12.32 4.63
C LEU A 84 12.51 13.16 3.59
N ARG A 85 13.33 12.53 2.75
CA ARG A 85 14.05 13.22 1.68
C ARG A 85 13.11 13.80 0.62
N ALA A 86 12.05 13.08 0.26
CA ALA A 86 11.06 13.56 -0.69
C ALA A 86 10.24 14.73 -0.11
N LEU A 87 9.89 14.66 1.18
CA LEU A 87 9.19 15.72 1.89
C LEU A 87 10.03 17.00 1.96
N GLU A 88 11.33 16.88 2.24
CA GLU A 88 12.27 18.01 2.25
C GLU A 88 12.36 18.69 0.87
N GLN A 89 12.45 17.90 -0.21
CA GLN A 89 12.46 18.45 -1.58
C GLN A 89 11.15 19.14 -1.94
N LEU A 90 10.02 18.65 -1.43
CA LEU A 90 8.72 19.25 -1.65
C LEU A 90 8.63 20.60 -0.92
N ALA A 91 9.04 20.66 0.35
CA ALA A 91 9.09 21.89 1.14
C ALA A 91 10.03 22.94 0.51
N ALA A 92 11.21 22.53 0.03
CA ALA A 92 12.14 23.44 -0.64
C ALA A 92 11.56 24.04 -1.93
N ARG A 93 10.74 23.27 -2.66
CA ARG A 93 10.01 23.77 -3.84
C ARG A 93 8.81 24.63 -3.47
N ASP A 94 8.16 24.35 -2.35
CA ASP A 94 7.03 25.13 -1.88
C ASP A 94 7.45 26.53 -1.47
N GLU A 95 8.57 26.66 -0.73
CA GLU A 95 9.18 27.95 -0.38
C GLU A 95 9.53 28.78 -1.62
N GLN A 96 9.98 28.13 -2.71
CA GLN A 96 10.25 28.81 -3.99
C GLN A 96 8.97 29.34 -4.66
N ARG A 97 7.85 28.64 -4.51
CA ARG A 97 6.56 29.01 -5.12
C ARG A 97 5.77 29.99 -4.26
N HIS A 98 5.90 29.88 -2.95
CA HIS A 98 5.17 30.62 -1.94
C HIS A 98 6.15 31.11 -0.87
N PRO A 99 6.99 32.11 -1.20
CA PRO A 99 7.95 32.64 -0.24
C PRO A 99 7.21 33.26 0.94
N LEU A 100 7.54 32.85 2.16
CA LEU A 100 6.98 33.41 3.37
C LEU A 100 7.69 34.74 3.68
N ALA A 101 7.04 35.85 3.32
CA ALA A 101 7.51 37.17 3.73
C ALA A 101 7.34 37.32 5.25
N LEU A 102 8.45 37.42 5.98
CA LEU A 102 8.40 37.83 7.38
C LEU A 102 8.09 39.33 7.47
N PRO A 103 7.12 39.74 8.30
CA PRO A 103 6.92 41.16 8.60
C PRO A 103 8.08 41.69 9.48
N ASP A 104 8.50 42.92 9.19
CA ASP A 104 9.54 43.67 9.92
C ASP A 104 9.14 44.02 11.37
#